data_AF-A0A7S2VVW4-F1
#
_entry.id   AF-A0A7S2VVW4-F1
#
_cell.length_a   1.000
_cell.length_b   1.000
_cell.length_c   1.000
_cell.angle_alpha   90.00
_cell.angle_beta   90.00
_cell.angle_gamma   90.00
#
_symmetry.space_group_name_H-M   'P 1'
#
loop_
_entity.id
_entity.type
_entity.pdbx_description
1 polymer ?
#
loop_
_entity_poly.entity_id
_entity_poly.type
_entity_poly.pdbx_seq_one_letter_code
_entity_poly.pdbx_strand_id
1 'polypeptide(L)'
;MGCGASSAVPTSSAAPREHAAPEPVRQQAQAVRPASPAKEGSLGSQAPPPSQPQPEAPQKTQPASTHAASPAAPAEPPPDMPEVLVSDSHAAAQDQSLHKHEVTSSGISLTFLINFLDEVPAGWSTLDVVLKFVVPKTKDPQPGLSHCKYVDVLPEADIGPPTKFISHRWAARFHDTVNLVLKYFNIDLSKGKEQALQAAASLDDRVWLDIFAINQHPGAEQKDDLANLCNVVHRSHDTLLCLDAEGEVLKRIWCLYEIWQTIQGDGSSNAPQGSGKGSKLVVLCDQVDSTAMSSIFETLNASHASATVEADRKKILTDIAAS
;
A
#
# COMPACT_ATOMS: atom_id res chain seq x y z
N MET A 1 -75.69 26.36 17.58
CA MET A 1 -76.29 25.77 16.36
C MET A 1 -75.14 25.62 15.38
N GLY A 2 -74.66 24.45 14.95
CA GLY A 2 -75.24 23.12 14.87
C GLY A 2 -75.06 22.62 13.42
N CYS A 3 -74.43 21.45 13.25
CA CYS A 3 -74.25 20.66 12.01
C CYS A 3 -73.19 21.20 11.03
N GLY A 4 -72.21 20.45 10.53
CA GLY A 4 -71.99 19.01 10.45
C GLY A 4 -72.06 18.56 8.98
N ALA A 5 -70.96 18.00 8.43
CA ALA A 5 -70.96 16.90 7.45
C ALA A 5 -69.54 16.58 6.93
N SER A 6 -69.20 15.29 7.03
CA SER A 6 -68.06 14.62 6.39
C SER A 6 -68.12 14.64 4.86
N SER A 7 -66.96 14.55 4.22
CA SER A 7 -66.83 13.75 2.99
C SER A 7 -65.41 13.19 2.83
N ALA A 8 -65.35 11.95 2.40
CA ALA A 8 -64.18 11.09 2.33
C ALA A 8 -63.27 11.40 1.13
N VAL A 9 -61.98 11.06 1.25
CA VAL A 9 -60.99 11.08 0.16
C VAL A 9 -60.53 9.63 -0.10
N PRO A 10 -60.50 9.17 -1.36
CA PRO A 10 -60.10 7.80 -1.70
C PRO A 10 -58.58 7.62 -1.75
N THR A 11 -58.14 6.46 -1.27
CA THR A 11 -56.80 5.89 -1.40
C THR A 11 -56.54 5.40 -2.82
N SER A 12 -55.50 5.90 -3.48
CA SER A 12 -54.94 5.33 -4.72
C SER A 12 -53.59 4.70 -4.41
N SER A 13 -53.55 3.38 -4.47
CA SER A 13 -52.37 2.53 -4.36
C SER A 13 -51.82 2.29 -5.76
N ALA A 14 -50.68 2.89 -6.09
CA ALA A 14 -49.92 2.60 -7.31
C ALA A 14 -48.69 1.75 -6.96
N ALA A 15 -48.68 0.53 -7.47
CA ALA A 15 -47.54 -0.38 -7.40
C ALA A 15 -46.39 0.09 -8.32
N PRO A 16 -45.11 -0.06 -7.92
CA PRO A 16 -43.99 0.25 -8.79
C PRO A 16 -43.80 -0.83 -9.88
N ARG A 17 -43.57 -0.37 -11.10
CA ARG A 17 -43.20 -1.18 -12.27
C ARG A 17 -41.76 -1.67 -12.12
N GLU A 18 -41.56 -2.97 -12.15
CA GLU A 18 -40.25 -3.61 -12.34
C GLU A 18 -39.71 -3.26 -13.73
N HIS A 19 -38.55 -2.62 -13.77
CA HIS A 19 -37.77 -2.46 -14.99
C HIS A 19 -36.82 -3.66 -15.11
N ALA A 20 -37.06 -4.47 -16.14
CA ALA A 20 -36.19 -5.57 -16.54
C ALA A 20 -34.80 -5.05 -16.98
N ALA A 21 -33.75 -5.70 -16.47
CA ALA A 21 -32.37 -5.46 -16.86
C ALA A 21 -32.10 -5.96 -18.30
N PRO A 22 -31.30 -5.25 -19.12
CA PRO A 22 -30.91 -5.74 -20.42
C PRO A 22 -29.80 -6.80 -20.32
N GLU A 23 -29.95 -7.88 -21.09
CA GLU A 23 -28.97 -8.95 -21.27
C GLU A 23 -27.62 -8.42 -21.83
N PRO A 24 -26.48 -8.99 -21.42
CA PRO A 24 -25.18 -8.64 -22.00
C PRO A 24 -24.99 -9.30 -23.37
N VAL A 25 -24.74 -8.46 -24.37
CA VAL A 25 -24.34 -8.83 -25.73
C VAL A 25 -22.99 -9.56 -25.69
N ARG A 26 -23.01 -10.83 -26.10
CA ARG A 26 -21.85 -11.71 -26.24
C ARG A 26 -21.08 -11.36 -27.52
N GLN A 27 -19.99 -10.58 -27.41
CA GLN A 27 -19.08 -10.36 -28.53
C GLN A 27 -18.15 -11.57 -28.72
N GLN A 28 -18.21 -12.17 -29.90
CA GLN A 28 -17.31 -13.23 -30.36
C GLN A 28 -15.97 -12.61 -30.79
N ALA A 29 -14.88 -13.02 -30.13
CA ALA A 29 -13.53 -12.72 -30.58
C ALA A 29 -13.17 -13.63 -31.76
N GLN A 30 -12.88 -13.04 -32.92
CA GLN A 30 -12.30 -13.73 -34.07
C GLN A 30 -10.78 -13.85 -33.89
N ALA A 31 -10.28 -15.08 -34.00
CA ALA A 31 -8.87 -15.40 -33.94
C ALA A 31 -8.15 -14.98 -35.24
N VAL A 32 -7.18 -14.09 -35.14
CA VAL A 32 -6.25 -13.74 -36.22
C VAL A 32 -5.11 -14.75 -36.24
N ARG A 33 -4.94 -15.43 -37.38
CA ARG A 33 -3.83 -16.36 -37.66
C ARG A 33 -2.53 -15.58 -37.93
N PRO A 34 -1.36 -16.07 -37.51
CA PRO A 34 -0.08 -15.52 -37.95
C PRO A 34 0.29 -16.04 -39.34
N ALA A 35 0.68 -15.14 -40.24
CA ALA A 35 1.29 -15.46 -41.52
C ALA A 35 2.81 -15.58 -41.36
N SER A 36 3.37 -16.70 -41.83
CA SER A 36 4.81 -16.90 -42.03
C SER A 36 5.33 -16.02 -43.17
N PRO A 37 6.59 -15.56 -43.12
CA PRO A 37 7.30 -15.16 -44.33
C PRO A 37 8.33 -16.22 -44.76
N ALA A 38 8.30 -16.49 -46.07
CA ALA A 38 9.25 -17.31 -46.80
C ALA A 38 10.51 -16.51 -47.19
N LYS A 39 11.51 -17.29 -47.60
CA LYS A 39 12.92 -17.02 -47.86
C LYS A 39 13.26 -16.24 -49.15
N GLU A 40 14.49 -15.70 -49.09
CA GLU A 40 15.55 -15.64 -50.11
C GLU A 40 15.41 -14.72 -51.35
N GLY A 41 16.45 -13.90 -51.57
CA GLY A 41 16.89 -13.57 -52.94
C GLY A 41 17.64 -12.26 -53.18
N SER A 42 18.97 -12.30 -53.03
CA SER A 42 19.95 -11.83 -54.04
C SER A 42 20.44 -10.36 -54.14
N LEU A 43 21.75 -10.22 -53.90
CA LEU A 43 22.81 -9.47 -54.61
C LEU A 43 22.73 -7.93 -54.80
N GLY A 44 23.78 -7.24 -54.31
CA GLY A 44 24.17 -5.93 -54.84
C GLY A 44 25.19 -5.13 -54.02
N SER A 45 26.48 -5.29 -54.35
CA SER A 45 27.59 -4.32 -54.28
C SER A 45 28.07 -3.69 -52.96
N GLN A 46 29.38 -3.89 -52.75
CA GLN A 46 30.26 -3.38 -51.71
C GLN A 46 30.66 -1.91 -51.90
N ALA A 47 30.87 -1.21 -50.78
CA ALA A 47 31.80 -0.08 -50.64
C ALA A 47 32.67 -0.30 -49.37
N PRO A 48 33.95 0.10 -49.37
CA PRO A 48 34.92 -0.30 -48.35
C PRO A 48 34.75 0.49 -47.03
N PRO A 49 35.04 -0.14 -45.86
CA PRO A 49 35.00 0.52 -44.57
C PRO A 49 36.28 1.36 -44.31
N PRO A 50 36.17 2.48 -43.56
CA PRO A 50 37.33 3.22 -43.09
C PRO A 50 38.10 2.46 -41.99
N SER A 51 39.41 2.67 -42.01
CA SER A 51 40.47 1.96 -41.31
C SER A 51 40.31 1.87 -39.80
N GLN A 52 40.40 0.65 -39.28
CA GLN A 52 40.69 0.36 -37.88
C GLN A 52 42.18 0.67 -37.59
N PRO A 53 42.51 1.37 -36.49
CA PRO A 53 43.88 1.45 -36.00
C PRO A 53 44.33 0.11 -35.39
N GLN A 54 45.54 -0.30 -35.78
CA GLN A 54 46.22 -1.51 -35.33
C GLN A 54 46.76 -1.39 -33.88
N PRO A 55 47.05 -2.54 -33.23
CA PRO A 55 47.32 -2.63 -31.79
C PRO A 55 48.77 -2.29 -31.43
N GLU A 56 48.95 -1.52 -30.36
CA GLU A 56 50.25 -1.32 -29.72
C GLU A 56 50.65 -2.55 -28.89
N ALA A 57 51.90 -2.97 -29.07
CA ALA A 57 52.57 -4.02 -28.31
C ALA A 57 53.01 -3.51 -26.91
N PRO A 58 53.34 -4.41 -25.97
CA PRO A 58 53.11 -4.20 -24.53
C PRO A 58 54.23 -3.42 -23.83
N GLN A 59 53.85 -2.38 -23.09
CA GLN A 59 54.71 -1.80 -22.07
C GLN A 59 54.65 -2.62 -20.78
N LYS A 60 55.82 -3.04 -20.31
CA LYS A 60 56.05 -3.61 -18.97
C LYS A 60 55.74 -2.53 -17.92
N THR A 61 54.61 -2.65 -17.24
CA THR A 61 54.34 -1.96 -15.97
C THR A 61 54.37 -2.95 -14.81
N GLN A 62 55.02 -2.50 -13.73
CA GLN A 62 55.28 -3.20 -12.48
C GLN A 62 53.99 -3.65 -11.76
N PRO A 63 54.06 -4.69 -10.90
CA PRO A 63 52.90 -5.15 -10.14
C PRO A 63 52.49 -4.12 -9.09
N ALA A 64 51.32 -3.51 -9.28
CA ALA A 64 50.64 -2.74 -8.26
C ALA A 64 49.92 -3.71 -7.29
N SER A 65 50.13 -3.46 -6.00
CA SER A 65 49.59 -4.20 -4.86
C SER A 65 48.10 -4.49 -4.97
N THR A 66 47.74 -5.76 -4.74
CA THR A 66 46.40 -6.21 -4.39
C THR A 66 46.01 -5.62 -3.04
N HIS A 67 45.30 -4.49 -3.03
CA HIS A 67 44.47 -4.13 -1.90
C HIS A 67 43.13 -4.86 -2.05
N ALA A 68 42.96 -5.89 -1.22
CA ALA A 68 41.68 -6.54 -1.01
C ALA A 68 40.66 -5.48 -0.62
N ALA A 69 39.57 -5.40 -1.39
CA ALA A 69 38.40 -4.61 -1.02
C ALA A 69 37.84 -5.18 0.29
N SER A 70 37.99 -4.39 1.35
CA SER A 70 37.37 -4.66 2.63
C SER A 70 35.85 -4.70 2.44
N PRO A 71 35.13 -5.72 2.96
CA PRO A 71 33.68 -5.75 2.89
C PRO A 71 33.12 -4.50 3.55
N ALA A 72 32.21 -3.83 2.84
CA ALA A 72 31.47 -2.69 3.36
C ALA A 72 30.79 -3.11 4.68
N ALA A 73 31.02 -2.32 5.73
CA ALA A 73 30.39 -2.52 7.01
C ALA A 73 28.85 -2.51 6.84
N PRO A 74 28.11 -3.36 7.58
CA PRO A 74 26.66 -3.32 7.57
C PRO A 74 26.19 -1.92 7.97
N ALA A 75 25.23 -1.37 7.20
CA ALA A 75 24.59 -0.10 7.51
C ALA A 75 24.06 -0.13 8.96
N GLU A 76 24.40 0.90 9.74
CA GLU A 76 23.91 1.05 11.10
C GLU A 76 22.37 1.07 11.10
N PRO A 77 21.72 0.38 12.05
CA PRO A 77 20.28 0.49 12.21
C PRO A 77 19.89 1.95 12.46
N PRO A 78 18.72 2.40 11.98
CA PRO A 78 18.25 3.75 12.25
C PRO A 78 18.18 3.99 13.77
N PRO A 79 18.42 5.22 14.23
CA PRO A 79 18.46 5.54 15.66
C PRO A 79 17.16 5.13 16.35
N ASP A 80 17.29 4.45 17.49
CA ASP A 80 16.18 4.08 18.36
C ASP A 80 15.33 5.31 18.68
N MET A 81 14.02 5.16 18.50
CA MET A 81 13.04 6.12 18.99
C MET A 81 13.22 6.24 20.51
N PRO A 82 13.26 7.45 21.09
CA PRO A 82 13.50 7.62 22.51
C PRO A 82 12.41 6.91 23.33
N GLU A 83 12.84 5.98 24.18
CA GLU A 83 12.02 5.31 25.17
C GLU A 83 11.62 6.33 26.24
N VAL A 84 10.45 6.97 26.05
CA VAL A 84 9.91 7.96 27.00
C VAL A 84 9.29 7.21 28.17
N LEU A 85 9.90 7.36 29.35
CA LEU A 85 9.38 6.90 30.64
C LEU A 85 7.97 7.46 30.88
N VAL A 86 6.97 6.58 30.76
CA VAL A 86 5.56 6.88 31.04
C VAL A 86 5.40 6.98 32.56
N SER A 87 5.09 8.17 33.06
CA SER A 87 4.69 8.35 34.46
C SER A 87 3.21 8.05 34.61
N ASP A 88 2.90 7.04 35.43
CA ASP A 88 1.54 6.64 35.77
C ASP A 88 0.89 7.67 36.70
N SER A 89 -0.04 8.47 36.16
CA SER A 89 -0.98 9.25 36.97
C SER A 89 -2.41 8.92 36.54
N HIS A 90 -3.06 8.09 37.36
CA HIS A 90 -4.46 7.72 37.26
C HIS A 90 -5.38 8.89 37.67
N ALA A 91 -6.04 9.51 36.69
CA ALA A 91 -7.28 10.24 36.90
C ALA A 91 -8.25 9.86 35.77
N ALA A 92 -9.19 8.95 36.09
CA ALA A 92 -10.23 8.49 35.18
C ALA A 92 -11.35 9.54 35.08
N ALA A 93 -11.13 10.58 34.26
CA ALA A 93 -12.24 11.27 33.63
C ALA A 93 -12.68 10.42 32.43
N GLN A 94 -13.99 10.22 32.26
CA GLN A 94 -14.56 9.62 31.06
C GLN A 94 -14.34 10.58 29.89
N ASP A 95 -13.15 10.47 29.29
CA ASP A 95 -12.78 11.10 28.05
C ASP A 95 -13.66 10.47 26.96
N GLN A 96 -14.61 11.24 26.44
CA GLN A 96 -15.42 10.82 25.30
C GLN A 96 -14.46 10.69 24.13
N SER A 97 -14.11 9.46 23.78
CA SER A 97 -13.25 9.07 22.66
C SER A 97 -13.29 10.09 21.53
N LEU A 98 -12.27 10.93 21.49
CA LEU A 98 -12.08 11.97 20.47
C LEU A 98 -11.77 11.39 19.09
N HIS A 99 -11.63 10.07 19.00
CA HIS A 99 -11.40 9.35 17.76
C HIS A 99 -12.71 9.15 17.02
N LYS A 100 -12.77 9.76 15.86
CA LYS A 100 -13.94 9.74 15.01
C LYS A 100 -14.05 8.43 14.24
N HIS A 101 -12.91 7.80 13.92
CA HIS A 101 -12.88 6.63 13.06
C HIS A 101 -12.19 5.41 13.70
N GLU A 102 -12.87 4.26 13.61
CA GLU A 102 -12.25 2.96 13.89
C GLU A 102 -11.15 2.65 12.86
N VAL A 103 -10.07 2.01 13.30
CA VAL A 103 -8.94 1.65 12.41
C VAL A 103 -9.37 0.80 11.22
N THR A 104 -10.39 -0.03 11.39
CA THR A 104 -10.92 -0.91 10.33
C THR A 104 -11.78 -0.17 9.30
N SER A 105 -12.11 1.09 9.54
CA SER A 105 -12.85 1.97 8.61
C SER A 105 -12.03 3.19 8.19
N SER A 106 -10.72 3.17 8.46
CA SER A 106 -9.78 4.27 8.23
C SER A 106 -9.07 4.19 6.87
N GLY A 107 -9.78 3.74 5.82
CA GLY A 107 -9.27 3.78 4.45
C GLY A 107 -9.36 5.19 3.88
N ILE A 108 -8.39 5.55 3.03
CA ILE A 108 -8.31 6.87 2.38
C ILE A 108 -8.54 6.78 0.86
N SER A 109 -9.06 7.84 0.27
CA SER A 109 -9.29 7.94 -1.17
C SER A 109 -7.98 8.02 -1.96
N LEU A 110 -8.00 7.49 -3.19
CA LEU A 110 -6.89 7.65 -4.14
C LEU A 110 -6.71 9.12 -4.53
N THR A 111 -7.81 9.89 -4.60
CA THR A 111 -7.79 11.34 -4.84
C THR A 111 -7.01 12.07 -3.76
N PHE A 112 -7.23 11.72 -2.49
CA PHE A 112 -6.45 12.25 -1.37
C PHE A 112 -4.98 11.90 -1.52
N LEU A 113 -4.62 10.64 -1.79
CA LEU A 113 -3.22 10.24 -1.97
C LEU A 113 -2.51 11.05 -3.07
N ILE A 114 -3.18 11.26 -4.22
CA ILE A 114 -2.62 12.06 -5.32
C ILE A 114 -2.39 13.51 -4.89
N ASN A 115 -3.34 14.12 -4.19
CA ASN A 115 -3.18 15.49 -3.69
C ASN A 115 -2.10 15.60 -2.62
N PHE A 116 -2.02 14.60 -1.76
CA PHE A 116 -1.05 14.54 -0.67
C PHE A 116 0.41 14.49 -1.16
N LEU A 117 0.66 13.94 -2.36
CA LEU A 117 2.00 13.95 -2.96
C LEU A 117 2.56 15.37 -3.17
N ASP A 118 1.72 16.39 -3.36
CA ASP A 118 2.18 17.78 -3.51
C ASP A 118 2.62 18.38 -2.16
N GLU A 119 2.14 17.85 -1.05
CA GLU A 119 2.49 18.28 0.30
C GLU A 119 3.79 17.63 0.82
N VAL A 120 4.26 16.58 0.15
CA VAL A 120 5.41 15.77 0.57
C VAL A 120 6.55 15.88 -0.43
N PRO A 121 7.77 16.27 -0.01
CA PRO A 121 8.95 16.25 -0.88
C PRO A 121 9.23 14.84 -1.44
N ALA A 122 9.49 14.75 -2.75
CA ALA A 122 9.66 13.46 -3.44
C ALA A 122 10.78 12.56 -2.90
N GLY A 123 11.77 13.14 -2.22
CA GLY A 123 12.89 12.42 -1.61
C GLY A 123 12.62 11.86 -0.22
N TRP A 124 11.47 12.15 0.39
CA TRP A 124 11.16 11.68 1.74
C TRP A 124 10.84 10.20 1.78
N SER A 125 11.39 9.53 2.79
CA SER A 125 10.91 8.21 3.18
C SER A 125 9.52 8.30 3.81
N THR A 126 8.79 7.21 3.88
CA THR A 126 7.52 7.18 4.63
C THR A 126 7.72 7.53 6.12
N LEU A 127 8.85 7.15 6.72
CA LEU A 127 9.22 7.58 8.08
C LEU A 127 9.35 9.11 8.17
N ASP A 128 9.98 9.76 7.18
CA ASP A 128 10.05 11.22 7.13
C ASP A 128 8.66 11.86 7.05
N VAL A 129 7.74 11.28 6.27
CA VAL A 129 6.34 11.72 6.20
C VAL A 129 5.67 11.62 7.57
N VAL A 130 5.87 10.51 8.29
CA VAL A 130 5.32 10.35 9.64
C VAL A 130 5.85 11.43 10.57
N LEU A 131 7.17 11.54 10.69
CA LEU A 131 7.81 12.39 11.70
C LEU A 131 7.70 13.88 11.40
N LYS A 132 7.80 14.28 10.14
CA LYS A 132 7.89 15.69 9.73
C LYS A 132 6.55 16.27 9.30
N PHE A 133 5.54 15.43 9.08
CA PHE A 133 4.25 15.86 8.56
C PHE A 133 3.06 15.34 9.36
N VAL A 134 2.89 14.02 9.45
CA VAL A 134 1.71 13.42 10.10
C VAL A 134 1.69 13.78 11.59
N VAL A 135 2.74 13.44 12.33
CA VAL A 135 2.82 13.68 13.78
C VAL A 135 2.61 15.16 14.12
N PRO A 136 3.29 16.14 13.46
CA PRO A 136 3.03 17.56 13.71
C PRO A 136 1.58 17.98 13.48
N LYS A 137 0.92 17.49 12.41
CA LYS A 137 -0.47 17.86 12.10
C LYS A 137 -1.49 17.19 13.03
N THR A 138 -1.17 16.06 13.65
CA THR A 138 -2.08 15.34 14.55
C THR A 138 -1.76 15.54 16.03
N LYS A 139 -0.70 16.27 16.37
CA LYS A 139 -0.29 16.50 17.75
C LYS A 139 -1.28 17.37 18.54
N ASP A 140 -1.88 18.36 17.86
CA ASP A 140 -2.76 19.34 18.52
C ASP A 140 -3.63 20.08 17.48
N PRO A 141 -4.53 19.39 16.75
CA PRO A 141 -5.20 19.98 15.60
C PRO A 141 -6.15 21.12 16.00
N GLN A 142 -6.80 21.01 17.17
CA GLN A 142 -7.78 21.95 17.73
C GLN A 142 -7.95 21.77 19.25
N PRO A 143 -8.45 22.77 19.99
CA PRO A 143 -8.81 22.61 21.41
C PRO A 143 -9.78 21.45 21.59
N GLY A 144 -9.32 20.40 22.27
CA GLY A 144 -10.10 19.21 22.53
C GLY A 144 -9.72 17.99 21.71
N LEU A 145 -8.91 18.07 20.65
CA LEU A 145 -8.38 16.89 19.92
C LEU A 145 -6.93 16.68 20.33
N SER A 146 -6.66 15.94 21.41
CA SER A 146 -5.27 15.56 21.71
C SER A 146 -4.88 14.32 20.91
N HIS A 147 -3.74 14.35 20.21
CA HIS A 147 -3.05 13.18 19.66
C HIS A 147 -3.95 12.19 18.89
N CYS A 148 -4.41 12.53 17.69
CA CYS A 148 -5.30 11.68 16.89
C CYS A 148 -4.59 10.99 15.69
N LYS A 149 -5.35 10.21 14.91
CA LYS A 149 -4.90 9.64 13.64
C LYS A 149 -4.93 10.73 12.56
N TYR A 150 -4.19 10.54 11.48
CA TYR A 150 -4.24 11.52 10.38
C TYR A 150 -5.61 11.51 9.69
N VAL A 151 -6.25 10.34 9.58
CA VAL A 151 -7.60 10.23 9.02
C VAL A 151 -8.64 11.08 9.76
N ASP A 152 -8.49 11.30 11.06
CA ASP A 152 -9.45 12.08 11.86
C ASP A 152 -9.45 13.58 11.53
N VAL A 153 -8.42 14.08 10.84
CA VAL A 153 -8.32 15.47 10.38
C VAL A 153 -8.61 15.64 8.89
N LEU A 154 -8.96 14.56 8.19
CA LEU A 154 -9.31 14.60 6.77
C LEU A 154 -10.80 14.95 6.54
N PRO A 155 -11.16 15.45 5.34
CA PRO A 155 -12.55 15.56 4.94
C PRO A 155 -13.22 14.18 4.88
N GLU A 156 -14.48 14.07 5.33
CA GLU A 156 -15.26 12.83 5.30
C GLU A 156 -15.34 12.17 3.92
N ALA A 157 -15.32 12.97 2.85
CA ALA A 157 -15.38 12.46 1.47
C ALA A 157 -14.17 11.57 1.11
N ASP A 158 -13.04 11.77 1.80
CA ASP A 158 -11.80 11.05 1.56
C ASP A 158 -11.63 9.82 2.45
N ILE A 159 -12.56 9.58 3.39
CA ILE A 159 -12.46 8.50 4.38
C ILE A 159 -13.53 7.44 4.08
N GLY A 160 -13.20 6.17 4.30
CA GLY A 160 -14.18 5.09 4.23
C GLY A 160 -13.58 3.72 4.51
N PRO A 161 -14.42 2.66 4.50
CA PRO A 161 -13.95 1.29 4.66
C PRO A 161 -12.89 0.94 3.60
N PRO A 162 -11.72 0.41 3.98
CA PRO A 162 -10.68 0.10 3.02
C PRO A 162 -11.05 -1.12 2.17
N THR A 163 -10.82 -1.00 0.86
CA THR A 163 -10.92 -2.09 -0.11
C THR A 163 -9.56 -2.72 -0.40
N LYS A 164 -8.46 -2.03 -0.07
CA LYS A 164 -7.08 -2.52 -0.22
C LYS A 164 -6.28 -2.21 1.04
N PHE A 165 -5.40 -3.11 1.42
CA PHE A 165 -4.40 -2.90 2.48
C PHE A 165 -3.04 -2.67 1.84
N ILE A 166 -2.30 -1.62 2.21
CA ILE A 166 -0.95 -1.36 1.69
C ILE A 166 0.10 -1.88 2.69
N SER A 167 0.81 -2.93 2.31
CA SER A 167 1.98 -3.44 3.05
C SER A 167 3.25 -2.85 2.46
N HIS A 168 4.01 -2.10 3.26
CA HIS A 168 5.20 -1.38 2.78
C HIS A 168 6.24 -1.15 3.89
N ARG A 169 7.47 -0.80 3.49
CA ARG A 169 8.54 -0.44 4.41
C ARG A 169 8.57 1.07 4.66
N TRP A 170 8.64 1.49 5.92
CA TRP A 170 8.71 2.92 6.27
C TRP A 170 9.96 3.65 5.74
N ALA A 171 11.08 2.95 5.55
CA ALA A 171 12.28 3.53 4.96
C ALA A 171 12.20 3.68 3.43
N ALA A 172 11.20 3.08 2.77
CA ALA A 172 10.98 3.27 1.34
C ALA A 172 10.57 4.72 1.06
N ARG A 173 10.87 5.20 -0.14
CA ARG A 173 10.44 6.53 -0.59
C ARG A 173 8.92 6.54 -0.73
N PHE A 174 8.28 7.48 -0.05
CA PHE A 174 6.82 7.54 0.00
C PHE A 174 6.19 7.69 -1.39
N HIS A 175 6.78 8.55 -2.23
CA HIS A 175 6.33 8.76 -3.62
C HIS A 175 6.37 7.46 -4.44
N ASP A 176 7.40 6.63 -4.26
CA ASP A 176 7.53 5.37 -5.01
C ASP A 176 6.45 4.37 -4.57
N THR A 177 6.17 4.28 -3.26
CA THR A 177 5.06 3.48 -2.72
C THR A 177 3.72 3.92 -3.31
N VAL A 178 3.40 5.22 -3.30
CA VAL A 178 2.14 5.72 -3.87
C VAL A 178 2.08 5.48 -5.38
N ASN A 179 3.17 5.66 -6.12
CA ASN A 179 3.22 5.40 -7.56
C ASN A 179 2.95 3.93 -7.90
N LEU A 180 3.46 2.98 -7.12
CA LEU A 180 3.16 1.56 -7.28
C LEU A 180 1.66 1.28 -7.09
N VAL A 181 1.07 1.87 -6.05
CA VAL A 181 -0.37 1.73 -5.76
C VAL A 181 -1.21 2.35 -6.89
N LEU A 182 -0.87 3.54 -7.37
CA LEU A 182 -1.59 4.19 -8.48
C LEU A 182 -1.50 3.37 -9.78
N LYS A 183 -0.33 2.80 -10.10
CA LYS A 183 -0.16 1.90 -11.24
C LYS A 183 -1.05 0.66 -11.16
N TYR A 184 -1.24 0.07 -9.98
CA TYR A 184 -2.18 -1.04 -9.79
C TYR A 184 -3.61 -0.67 -10.20
N PHE A 185 -4.02 0.58 -9.97
CA PHE A 185 -5.31 1.13 -10.40
C PHE A 185 -5.33 1.67 -11.84
N ASN A 186 -4.27 1.45 -12.62
CA ASN A 186 -4.09 2.02 -13.97
C ASN A 186 -4.12 3.56 -13.99
N ILE A 187 -3.71 4.21 -12.89
CA ILE A 187 -3.59 5.65 -12.78
C ILE A 187 -2.13 6.04 -13.05
N ASP A 188 -1.92 6.93 -14.02
CA ASP A 188 -0.61 7.34 -14.49
C ASP A 188 -0.42 8.86 -14.33
N LEU A 189 0.37 9.25 -13.32
CA LEU A 189 0.67 10.66 -13.04
C LEU A 189 1.46 11.34 -14.16
N SER A 190 2.17 10.59 -15.01
CA SER A 190 2.93 11.17 -16.13
C SER A 190 2.04 11.78 -17.22
N LYS A 191 0.77 11.35 -17.28
CA LYS A 191 -0.25 11.92 -18.18
C LYS A 191 -0.86 13.23 -17.66
N GLY A 192 -0.48 13.66 -16.46
CA GLY A 192 -0.93 14.89 -15.82
C GLY A 192 -1.87 14.64 -14.65
N LYS A 193 -1.73 15.48 -13.61
CA LYS A 193 -2.45 15.35 -12.33
C LYS A 193 -3.97 15.38 -12.50
N GLU A 194 -4.50 16.24 -13.36
CA GLU A 194 -5.95 16.36 -13.58
C GLU A 194 -6.57 15.04 -14.08
N GLN A 195 -5.94 14.42 -15.08
CA GLN A 195 -6.39 13.13 -15.61
C GLN A 195 -6.29 12.03 -14.56
N ALA A 196 -5.23 12.04 -13.74
CA ALA A 196 -5.05 11.10 -12.65
C ALA A 196 -6.14 11.26 -11.56
N LEU A 197 -6.46 12.50 -11.18
CA LEU A 197 -7.54 12.81 -10.24
C LEU A 197 -8.90 12.37 -10.78
N GLN A 198 -9.17 12.61 -12.06
CA GLN A 198 -10.42 12.16 -12.70
C GLN A 198 -10.54 10.62 -12.69
N ALA A 199 -9.44 9.92 -13.00
CA ALA A 199 -9.41 8.46 -12.95
C ALA A 199 -9.61 7.95 -11.50
N ALA A 200 -8.89 8.53 -10.53
CA ALA A 200 -9.03 8.19 -9.11
C ALA A 200 -10.45 8.41 -8.58
N ALA A 201 -11.07 9.54 -8.92
CA ALA A 201 -12.43 9.88 -8.49
C ALA A 201 -13.52 8.98 -9.10
N SER A 202 -13.23 8.31 -10.22
CA SER A 202 -14.13 7.32 -10.82
C SER A 202 -14.12 5.96 -10.13
N LEU A 203 -13.17 5.74 -9.22
CA LEU A 203 -13.03 4.52 -8.43
C LEU A 203 -13.65 4.72 -7.04
N ASP A 204 -14.39 3.71 -6.57
CA ASP A 204 -14.90 3.66 -5.20
C ASP A 204 -13.88 3.07 -4.22
N ASP A 205 -12.69 2.73 -4.70
CA ASP A 205 -11.64 2.14 -3.88
C ASP A 205 -11.13 3.10 -2.80
N ARG A 206 -10.78 2.50 -1.66
CA ARG A 206 -10.16 3.15 -0.52
C ARG A 206 -8.99 2.28 -0.08
N VAL A 207 -7.84 2.90 0.12
CA VAL A 207 -6.64 2.17 0.53
C VAL A 207 -6.36 2.43 1.99
N TRP A 208 -6.02 1.39 2.73
CA TRP A 208 -5.55 1.52 4.09
C TRP A 208 -4.03 1.65 4.10
N LEU A 209 -3.53 2.72 4.71
CA LEU A 209 -2.11 2.95 4.91
C LEU A 209 -1.87 3.33 6.37
N ASP A 210 -1.06 2.53 7.05
CA ASP A 210 -0.78 2.61 8.49
C ASP A 210 -0.41 4.02 8.97
N ILE A 211 0.40 4.76 8.21
CA ILE A 211 0.86 6.10 8.60
C ILE A 211 -0.28 7.11 8.76
N PHE A 212 -1.43 6.86 8.12
CA PHE A 212 -2.61 7.71 8.26
C PHE A 212 -3.65 7.12 9.20
N ALA A 213 -3.77 5.79 9.17
CA ALA A 213 -4.86 5.05 9.80
C ALA A 213 -4.55 4.54 11.21
N ILE A 214 -3.28 4.52 11.64
CA ILE A 214 -2.87 4.23 13.01
C ILE A 214 -2.52 5.54 13.71
N ASN A 215 -2.85 5.65 15.00
CA ASN A 215 -2.37 6.74 15.83
C ASN A 215 -0.83 6.69 15.94
N GLN A 216 -0.16 7.72 15.40
CA GLN A 216 1.31 7.81 15.39
C GLN A 216 1.89 8.36 16.69
N HIS A 217 1.04 8.72 17.65
CA HIS A 217 1.44 9.13 18.99
C HIS A 217 1.49 7.90 19.92
N PRO A 218 2.61 7.65 20.63
CA PRO A 218 2.70 6.53 21.56
C PRO A 218 1.60 6.61 22.64
N GLY A 219 0.84 5.53 22.80
CA GLY A 219 -0.28 5.49 23.74
C GLY A 219 -1.08 4.20 23.68
N ALA A 220 -2.17 4.14 24.44
CA ALA A 220 -3.09 3.01 24.44
C ALA A 220 -3.73 2.81 23.05
N GLU A 221 -4.13 3.91 22.41
CA GLU A 221 -4.81 3.87 21.11
C GLU A 221 -3.93 3.33 19.99
N GLN A 222 -2.66 3.70 19.96
CA GLN A 222 -1.71 3.11 19.00
C GLN A 222 -1.62 1.60 19.19
N LYS A 223 -1.60 1.12 20.44
CA LYS A 223 -1.58 -0.32 20.74
C LYS A 223 -2.88 -0.99 20.31
N ASP A 224 -4.02 -0.35 20.53
CA ASP A 224 -5.33 -0.86 20.13
C ASP A 224 -5.50 -0.90 18.61
N ASP A 225 -5.02 0.12 17.90
CA ASP A 225 -4.98 0.18 16.43
C ASP A 225 -4.11 -0.97 15.88
N LEU A 226 -2.90 -1.17 16.43
CA LEU A 226 -2.01 -2.26 16.04
C LEU A 226 -2.60 -3.64 16.37
N ALA A 227 -3.28 -3.79 17.50
CA ALA A 227 -3.95 -5.05 17.88
C ALA A 227 -5.08 -5.42 16.91
N ASN A 228 -5.66 -4.44 16.21
CA ASN A 228 -6.73 -4.63 15.24
C ASN A 228 -6.24 -4.72 13.77
N LEU A 229 -4.94 -4.68 13.53
CA LEU A 229 -4.36 -4.73 12.18
C LEU A 229 -4.85 -5.94 11.36
N CYS A 230 -4.93 -7.12 11.98
CA CYS A 230 -5.41 -8.34 11.33
C CYS A 230 -6.85 -8.20 10.82
N ASN A 231 -7.71 -7.48 11.54
CA ASN A 231 -9.09 -7.22 11.13
C ASN A 231 -9.14 -6.32 9.90
N VAL A 232 -8.21 -5.36 9.78
CA VAL A 232 -8.10 -4.51 8.59
C VAL A 232 -7.69 -5.34 7.37
N VAL A 233 -6.67 -6.19 7.53
CA VAL A 233 -6.18 -7.08 6.45
C VAL A 233 -7.32 -7.97 5.96
N HIS A 234 -8.02 -8.66 6.86
CA HIS A 234 -9.11 -9.57 6.48
C HIS A 234 -10.34 -8.87 5.89
N ARG A 235 -10.56 -7.59 6.22
CA ARG A 235 -11.65 -6.78 5.62
C ARG A 235 -11.27 -6.21 4.26
N SER A 236 -9.98 -6.11 3.95
CA SER A 236 -9.50 -5.64 2.66
C SER A 236 -9.60 -6.75 1.61
N HIS A 237 -9.93 -6.39 0.37
CA HIS A 237 -10.05 -7.37 -0.72
C HIS A 237 -8.68 -7.85 -1.18
N ASP A 238 -7.68 -6.98 -1.16
CA ASP A 238 -6.31 -7.30 -1.52
C ASP A 238 -5.33 -6.66 -0.54
N THR A 239 -4.21 -7.35 -0.30
CA THR A 239 -3.02 -6.78 0.33
C THR A 239 -2.01 -6.46 -0.78
N LEU A 240 -1.74 -5.18 -0.96
CA LEU A 240 -0.79 -4.63 -1.92
C LEU A 240 0.59 -4.55 -1.27
N LEU A 241 1.44 -5.54 -1.52
CA LEU A 241 2.82 -5.57 -1.05
C LEU A 241 3.70 -4.71 -1.98
N CYS A 242 4.14 -3.57 -1.49
CA CYS A 242 5.03 -2.66 -2.24
C CYS A 242 6.48 -3.10 -2.09
N LEU A 243 7.00 -3.78 -3.11
CA LEU A 243 8.35 -4.35 -3.13
C LEU A 243 9.34 -3.37 -3.76
N ASP A 244 10.36 -2.99 -2.99
CA ASP A 244 11.54 -2.29 -3.49
C ASP A 244 12.48 -3.23 -4.27
N ALA A 245 13.44 -2.66 -5.00
CA ALA A 245 14.33 -3.42 -5.87
C ALA A 245 15.18 -4.47 -5.11
N GLU A 246 15.45 -4.20 -3.84
CA GLU A 246 16.27 -5.02 -2.95
C GLU A 246 15.46 -6.04 -2.12
N GLY A 247 14.12 -6.02 -2.23
CA GLY A 247 13.23 -6.88 -1.46
C GLY A 247 13.21 -6.59 0.04
N GLU A 248 13.61 -5.39 0.46
CA GLU A 248 13.82 -5.04 1.87
C GLU A 248 12.52 -5.02 2.69
N VAL A 249 11.37 -4.79 2.05
CA VAL A 249 10.05 -4.95 2.70
C VAL A 249 9.89 -6.35 3.32
N LEU A 250 10.45 -7.39 2.69
CA LEU A 250 10.36 -8.77 3.20
C LEU A 250 11.31 -9.02 4.38
N LYS A 251 12.21 -8.08 4.69
CA LYS A 251 13.08 -8.13 5.88
C LYS A 251 12.45 -7.46 7.10
N ARG A 252 11.19 -7.01 7.00
CA ARG A 252 10.44 -6.36 8.08
C ARG A 252 9.40 -7.33 8.65
N ILE A 253 9.44 -7.58 9.96
CA ILE A 253 8.59 -8.58 10.58
C ILE A 253 7.09 -8.23 10.46
N TRP A 254 6.74 -6.94 10.54
CA TRP A 254 5.38 -6.46 10.37
C TRP A 254 4.84 -6.72 8.95
N CYS A 255 5.65 -6.52 7.91
CA CYS A 255 5.24 -6.84 6.54
C CYS A 255 5.05 -8.35 6.35
N LEU A 256 5.90 -9.17 6.97
CA LEU A 256 5.71 -10.64 6.96
C LEU A 256 4.45 -11.07 7.72
N TYR A 257 4.13 -10.41 8.83
CA TYR A 257 2.88 -10.62 9.56
C TYR A 257 1.67 -10.29 8.68
N GLU A 258 1.68 -9.16 7.99
CA GLU A 258 0.60 -8.75 7.08
C GLU A 258 0.41 -9.74 5.93
N ILE A 259 1.49 -10.21 5.33
CA ILE A 259 1.48 -11.28 4.31
C ILE A 259 0.87 -12.55 4.89
N TRP A 260 1.32 -12.98 6.07
CA TRP A 260 0.80 -14.17 6.74
C TRP A 260 -0.69 -14.05 7.05
N GLN A 261 -1.14 -12.91 7.61
CA GLN A 261 -2.56 -12.63 7.86
C GLN A 261 -3.39 -12.69 6.57
N THR A 262 -2.85 -12.18 5.46
CA THR A 262 -3.52 -12.25 4.14
C THR A 262 -3.74 -13.70 3.73
N ILE A 263 -2.70 -14.54 3.83
CA ILE A 263 -2.76 -15.96 3.47
C ILE A 263 -3.71 -16.75 4.39
N GLN A 264 -3.71 -16.44 5.69
CA GLN A 264 -4.59 -17.10 6.67
C GLN A 264 -6.07 -16.72 6.46
N GLY A 265 -6.35 -15.48 6.07
CA GLY A 265 -7.69 -14.99 5.76
C GLY A 265 -8.37 -15.73 4.60
N ASP A 266 -7.59 -16.15 3.61
CA ASP A 266 -8.05 -16.93 2.45
C ASP A 266 -8.46 -18.38 2.80
N GLY A 267 -7.93 -18.92 3.90
CA GLY A 267 -8.08 -20.35 4.26
C GLY A 267 -9.25 -20.67 5.19
N SER A 268 -9.88 -19.68 5.83
CA SER A 268 -10.90 -19.92 6.85
C SER A 268 -12.30 -20.06 6.22
N SER A 269 -12.70 -21.30 5.96
CA SER A 269 -14.04 -21.69 5.47
C SER A 269 -15.21 -21.33 6.40
N ASN A 270 -14.95 -20.67 7.53
CA ASN A 270 -15.95 -20.21 8.51
C ASN A 270 -16.24 -18.70 8.44
N ALA A 271 -15.67 -17.97 7.48
CA ALA A 271 -16.05 -16.57 7.27
C ALA A 271 -17.55 -16.47 6.94
N PRO A 272 -18.30 -15.54 7.57
CA PRO A 272 -19.73 -15.38 7.32
C PRO A 272 -20.02 -15.26 5.83
N GLN A 273 -20.87 -16.15 5.32
CA GLN A 273 -21.37 -16.15 3.94
C GLN A 273 -21.87 -14.76 3.56
N GLY A 274 -21.11 -14.05 2.73
CA GLY A 274 -21.40 -12.65 2.31
C GLY A 274 -20.20 -11.71 2.45
N SER A 275 -19.20 -12.07 3.25
CA SER A 275 -17.86 -11.48 3.14
C SER A 275 -17.18 -12.06 1.90
N GLY A 276 -16.66 -11.19 1.04
CA GLY A 276 -16.21 -11.54 -0.31
C GLY A 276 -15.11 -12.60 -0.36
N LYS A 277 -14.80 -13.00 -1.59
CA LYS A 277 -13.58 -13.72 -1.99
C LYS A 277 -12.41 -13.27 -1.10
N GLY A 278 -11.72 -14.22 -0.47
CA GLY A 278 -10.70 -13.90 0.53
C GLY A 278 -9.63 -12.91 0.02
N SER A 279 -8.93 -12.30 0.99
CA SER A 279 -7.91 -11.30 0.75
C SER A 279 -6.76 -11.84 -0.08
N LYS A 280 -6.61 -11.35 -1.31
CA LYS A 280 -5.50 -11.77 -2.19
C LYS A 280 -4.23 -10.96 -1.91
N LEU A 281 -3.09 -11.65 -1.85
CA LEU A 281 -1.79 -10.99 -1.89
C LEU A 281 -1.44 -10.55 -3.32
N VAL A 282 -1.13 -9.27 -3.51
CA VAL A 282 -0.67 -8.69 -4.78
C VAL A 282 0.69 -8.04 -4.57
N VAL A 283 1.71 -8.54 -5.26
CA VAL A 283 3.06 -7.96 -5.23
C VAL A 283 3.17 -6.85 -6.27
N LEU A 284 3.49 -5.64 -5.83
CA LEU A 284 3.71 -4.47 -6.67
C LEU A 284 5.21 -4.19 -6.76
N CYS A 285 5.77 -4.27 -7.96
CA CYS A 285 7.17 -3.96 -8.23
C CYS A 285 7.32 -3.34 -9.63
N ASP A 286 8.19 -2.34 -9.78
CA ASP A 286 8.47 -1.69 -11.07
C ASP A 286 9.85 -2.06 -11.63
N GLN A 287 10.78 -2.47 -10.76
CA GLN A 287 12.20 -2.62 -11.08
C GLN A 287 12.74 -4.04 -10.80
N VAL A 288 11.85 -5.02 -10.57
CA VAL A 288 12.25 -6.39 -10.23
C VAL A 288 11.82 -7.31 -11.37
N ASP A 289 12.80 -7.82 -12.12
CA ASP A 289 12.55 -8.89 -13.08
C ASP A 289 12.30 -10.23 -12.37
N SER A 290 11.86 -11.24 -13.11
CA SER A 290 11.55 -12.56 -12.53
C SER A 290 12.76 -13.24 -11.87
N THR A 291 13.99 -12.93 -12.31
CA THR A 291 15.22 -13.51 -11.75
C THR A 291 15.56 -12.87 -10.42
N ALA A 292 15.52 -11.54 -10.36
CA ALA A 292 15.69 -10.78 -9.11
C ALA A 292 14.61 -11.17 -8.09
N MET A 293 13.36 -11.33 -8.53
CA MET A 293 12.27 -11.80 -7.68
C MET A 293 12.56 -13.19 -7.09
N SER A 294 13.02 -14.14 -7.91
CA SER A 294 13.40 -15.48 -7.42
C SER A 294 14.49 -15.39 -6.35
N SER A 295 15.52 -14.60 -6.60
CA SER A 295 16.63 -14.42 -5.65
C SER A 295 16.18 -13.82 -4.32
N ILE A 296 15.26 -12.86 -4.34
CA ILE A 296 14.67 -12.28 -3.12
C ILE A 296 13.96 -13.37 -2.31
N PHE A 297 13.13 -14.20 -2.95
CA PHE A 297 12.40 -15.25 -2.25
C PHE A 297 13.29 -16.41 -1.78
N GLU A 298 14.32 -16.78 -2.54
CA GLU A 298 15.29 -17.82 -2.16
C GLU A 298 16.11 -17.43 -0.93
N THR A 299 16.33 -16.13 -0.71
CA THR A 299 17.08 -15.61 0.44
C THR A 299 16.20 -15.19 1.61
N LEU A 300 14.88 -15.26 1.47
CA LEU A 300 13.94 -14.85 2.50
C LEU A 300 14.02 -15.78 3.72
N ASN A 301 14.30 -15.19 4.88
CA ASN A 301 14.27 -15.89 6.16
C ASN A 301 13.55 -15.04 7.20
N ALA A 302 12.31 -15.43 7.53
CA ALA A 302 11.47 -14.72 8.50
C ALA A 302 12.13 -14.59 9.87
N SER A 303 12.92 -15.58 10.31
CA SER A 303 13.62 -15.52 11.61
C SER A 303 14.66 -14.39 11.68
N HIS A 304 15.14 -13.90 10.53
CA HIS A 304 16.07 -12.77 10.45
C HIS A 304 15.37 -11.43 10.20
N ALA A 305 14.04 -11.41 10.13
CA ALA A 305 13.30 -10.18 9.92
C ALA A 305 13.49 -9.23 11.12
N SER A 306 13.59 -7.95 10.79
CA SER A 306 13.83 -6.83 11.72
C SER A 306 12.52 -6.21 12.21
N ALA A 307 12.57 -5.63 13.41
CA ALA A 307 11.53 -4.79 13.98
C ALA A 307 12.17 -3.62 14.71
N THR A 308 11.47 -2.49 14.79
CA THR A 308 11.87 -1.39 15.68
C THR A 308 11.72 -1.80 17.15
N VAL A 309 10.73 -2.64 17.47
CA VAL A 309 10.47 -3.14 18.83
C VAL A 309 10.69 -4.65 18.85
N GLU A 310 11.71 -5.11 19.59
CA GLU A 310 12.07 -6.54 19.66
C GLU A 310 10.95 -7.41 20.24
N ALA A 311 10.12 -6.85 21.14
CA ALA A 311 8.96 -7.56 21.68
C ALA A 311 7.94 -7.91 20.57
N ASP A 312 7.69 -6.99 19.63
CA ASP A 312 6.81 -7.24 18.48
C ASP A 312 7.38 -8.35 17.60
N ARG A 313 8.70 -8.32 17.33
CA ARG A 313 9.38 -9.36 16.57
C ARG A 313 9.16 -10.74 17.17
N LYS A 314 9.42 -10.90 18.47
CA LYS A 314 9.25 -12.18 19.18
C LYS A 314 7.81 -12.65 19.18
N LYS A 315 6.86 -11.74 19.42
CA LYS A 315 5.43 -12.04 19.40
C LYS A 315 5.00 -12.54 18.01
N ILE A 316 5.28 -11.77 16.96
CA ILE A 316 4.88 -12.11 15.60
C ILE A 316 5.52 -13.43 15.14
N LEU A 317 6.80 -13.65 15.41
CA LEU A 317 7.45 -14.93 15.07
C LEU A 317 6.81 -16.12 15.79
N THR A 318 6.36 -15.91 17.03
CA THR A 318 5.62 -16.92 17.79
C THR A 318 4.27 -17.20 17.16
N ASP A 319 3.53 -16.16 16.78
CA ASP A 319 2.22 -16.27 16.15
C ASP A 319 2.31 -17.01 14.80
N ILE A 320 3.31 -16.69 13.97
CA ILE A 320 3.57 -17.36 12.69
C ILE A 320 3.96 -18.83 12.88
N ALA A 321 4.78 -19.13 13.91
CA ALA A 321 5.23 -20.50 14.17
C ALA A 321 4.13 -21.41 14.76
N ALA A 322 3.05 -20.84 15.31
CA ALA A 322 1.97 -21.57 15.95
C ALA A 322 0.86 -22.03 14.99
N SER A 323 0.85 -21.55 13.73
CA SER A 323 -0.12 -21.92 12.69
C SER A 323 0.34 -23.09 11.83
#